data_AF-A0A2E0VHY6-F1
#
_entry.id   AF-A0A2E0VHY6-F1
#
_cell.length_a   1.000
_cell.length_b   1.000
_cell.length_c   1.000
_cell.angle_alpha   90.00
_cell.angle_beta   90.00
_cell.angle_gamma   90.00
#
_symmetry.space_group_name_H-M   'P 1'
#
loop_
_entity.id
_entity.type
_entity.pdbx_description
1 polymer ?
#
loop_
_entity_poly.entity_id
_entity_poly.type
_entity_poly.pdbx_seq_one_letter_code
_entity_poly.pdbx_strand_id
1 'polypeptide(L)'
;MAGTGAGAGRRFVSARHFVSKADLARPAVRVTAEIALNYLDQASQAHGRLQAGGDAEALHDMRVALRQLRSTLKAYSDCLTQVTRKQKKKLKRTAQATNAARDSEVQLAYLHIWLPQMQADRKPGGQWLEQQLRQRRAQAYTHSHQVLQAGFVKLALRLKRQLAAVPETARSAAFGARLAQELHSTGETFRRRLQRLTVHEDDADLHAARIAGKRLRYLITPLSRRLGQVTALLSALKAVQDLLGEYHDMMVFENTLLEYAPAAVGESVCRNLREVAQGKEPPQLNLDLLPGLYHLGGLMARRKQALAQQVLVHESAGDYRELFARLERLTRSAAASGIS
;
A
#
# COMPACT_ATOMS: atom_id res chain seq x y z
N MET A 1 -28.05 2.62 -48.81
CA MET A 1 -28.41 1.35 -48.14
C MET A 1 -27.16 0.85 -47.43
N ALA A 2 -26.99 1.20 -46.15
CA ALA A 2 -27.48 0.46 -44.98
C ALA A 2 -26.58 -0.74 -44.64
N GLY A 3 -25.91 -0.66 -43.48
CA GLY A 3 -25.03 -1.73 -42.98
C GLY A 3 -24.06 -1.34 -41.85
N THR A 4 -24.35 -0.28 -41.09
CA THR A 4 -23.61 0.11 -39.88
C THR A 4 -23.95 -0.81 -38.71
N GLY A 5 -23.14 -1.84 -38.48
CA GLY A 5 -23.18 -2.68 -37.28
C GLY A 5 -22.29 -2.10 -36.18
N ALA A 6 -22.92 -1.46 -35.20
CA ALA A 6 -22.29 -0.81 -34.07
C ALA A 6 -21.52 -1.80 -33.17
N GLY A 7 -20.21 -1.88 -33.37
CA GLY A 7 -19.29 -2.39 -32.35
C GLY A 7 -19.24 -1.38 -31.19
N ALA A 8 -19.99 -1.67 -30.13
CA ALA A 8 -19.99 -0.91 -28.89
C ALA A 8 -18.62 -1.02 -28.20
N GLY A 9 -17.65 -0.26 -28.71
CA GLY A 9 -16.41 0.05 -28.04
C GLY A 9 -16.72 0.82 -26.76
N ARG A 10 -16.79 0.11 -25.63
CA ARG A 10 -16.68 0.73 -24.31
C ARG A 10 -15.27 1.30 -24.19
N ARG A 11 -15.12 2.54 -24.65
CA ARG A 11 -13.95 3.38 -24.42
C ARG A 11 -13.69 3.43 -22.92
N PHE A 12 -12.53 2.87 -22.56
CA PHE A 12 -11.97 2.84 -21.22
C PHE A 12 -11.76 4.26 -20.69
N VAL A 13 -12.40 4.57 -19.57
CA VAL A 13 -11.98 5.66 -18.69
C VAL A 13 -11.71 5.02 -17.33
N SER A 14 -10.48 5.15 -16.86
CA SER A 14 -10.04 4.90 -15.48
C SER A 14 -11.15 5.23 -14.45
N ALA A 15 -11.90 4.21 -14.04
CA ALA A 15 -13.01 4.33 -13.11
C ALA A 15 -12.50 4.13 -11.67
N ARG A 16 -11.60 5.01 -11.23
CA ARG A 16 -11.09 5.02 -9.85
C ARG A 16 -12.14 5.46 -8.82
N HIS A 17 -13.32 5.95 -9.26
CA HIS A 17 -14.30 6.65 -8.43
C HIS A 17 -15.72 6.41 -8.96
N PHE A 18 -16.61 5.86 -8.14
CA PHE A 18 -17.87 5.29 -8.65
C PHE A 18 -19.06 5.40 -7.70
N VAL A 19 -18.91 6.02 -6.51
CA VAL A 19 -20.05 6.34 -5.64
C VAL A 19 -20.58 7.74 -5.98
N SER A 20 -21.87 7.83 -6.28
CA SER A 20 -22.60 9.06 -6.55
C SER A 20 -23.37 9.56 -5.32
N LYS A 21 -23.91 10.79 -5.36
CA LYS A 21 -24.76 11.32 -4.28
C LYS A 21 -26.03 10.48 -4.09
N ALA A 22 -26.61 9.98 -5.18
CA ALA A 22 -27.79 9.10 -5.14
C ALA A 22 -27.50 7.77 -4.41
N ASP A 23 -26.25 7.30 -4.45
CA ASP A 23 -25.86 6.08 -3.74
C ASP A 23 -25.88 6.23 -2.22
N LEU A 24 -25.84 7.46 -1.69
CA LEU A 24 -25.88 7.68 -0.24
C LEU A 24 -27.22 7.27 0.38
N ALA A 25 -28.33 7.39 -0.35
CA ALA A 25 -29.65 6.97 0.11
C ALA A 25 -29.93 5.48 -0.14
N ARG A 26 -29.16 4.82 -1.01
CA ARG A 26 -29.32 3.39 -1.32
C ARG A 26 -28.93 2.51 -0.12
N PRO A 27 -29.45 1.27 -0.01
CA PRO A 27 -29.04 0.34 1.03
C PRO A 27 -27.52 0.12 1.05
N ALA A 28 -26.88 0.33 2.21
CA ALA A 28 -25.45 0.15 2.43
C ALA A 28 -24.93 -1.20 1.92
N VAL A 29 -25.68 -2.29 2.11
CA VAL A 29 -25.28 -3.63 1.63
C VAL A 29 -25.11 -3.70 0.11
N ARG A 30 -25.93 -2.95 -0.65
CA ARG A 30 -25.84 -2.88 -2.13
C ARG A 30 -24.60 -2.12 -2.56
N VAL A 31 -24.48 -0.87 -2.10
CA VAL A 31 -23.40 0.02 -2.50
C VAL A 31 -22.04 -0.55 -2.10
N THR A 32 -21.93 -1.15 -0.90
CA THR A 32 -20.68 -1.76 -0.44
C THR A 32 -20.31 -3.03 -1.23
N ALA A 33 -21.30 -3.81 -1.66
CA ALA A 33 -21.07 -4.96 -2.54
C ALA A 33 -20.59 -4.50 -3.93
N GLU A 34 -21.15 -3.44 -4.49
CA GLU A 34 -20.71 -2.82 -5.75
C GLU A 34 -19.29 -2.25 -5.63
N ILE A 35 -18.96 -1.59 -4.51
CA ILE A 35 -17.59 -1.15 -4.20
C ILE A 35 -16.62 -2.32 -4.19
N ALA A 36 -16.97 -3.40 -3.50
CA ALA A 36 -16.13 -4.59 -3.44
C ALA A 36 -16.00 -5.27 -4.82
N LEU A 37 -17.07 -5.36 -5.60
CA LEU A 37 -17.05 -5.91 -6.96
C LEU A 37 -16.12 -5.13 -7.88
N ASN A 38 -16.19 -3.79 -7.83
CA ASN A 38 -15.33 -2.95 -8.65
C ASN A 38 -13.85 -3.18 -8.36
N TYR A 39 -13.44 -3.20 -7.09
CA TYR A 39 -12.06 -3.50 -6.71
C TYR A 39 -11.65 -4.95 -7.03
N LEU A 40 -12.58 -5.90 -6.95
CA LEU A 40 -12.32 -7.28 -7.35
C LEU A 40 -12.10 -7.41 -8.86
N ASP A 41 -12.88 -6.69 -9.68
CA ASP A 41 -12.73 -6.67 -11.13
C ASP A 41 -11.40 -5.99 -11.52
N GLN A 42 -11.02 -4.87 -10.87
CA GLN A 42 -9.71 -4.25 -11.07
C GLN A 42 -8.57 -5.22 -10.73
N ALA A 43 -8.65 -5.93 -9.61
CA ALA A 43 -7.65 -6.93 -9.23
C ALA A 43 -7.59 -8.10 -10.23
N SER A 44 -8.73 -8.49 -10.79
CA SER A 44 -8.83 -9.56 -11.81
C SER A 44 -8.24 -9.13 -13.14
N GLN A 45 -8.47 -7.89 -13.57
CA GLN A 45 -7.87 -7.32 -14.78
C GLN A 45 -6.35 -7.19 -14.65
N ALA A 46 -5.88 -6.66 -13.51
CA ALA A 46 -4.44 -6.55 -13.22
C ALA A 46 -3.78 -7.93 -13.16
N HIS A 47 -4.43 -8.94 -12.59
CA HIS A 47 -3.97 -10.32 -12.65
C HIS A 47 -3.87 -10.84 -14.09
N GLY A 48 -4.84 -10.55 -14.96
CA GLY A 48 -4.80 -10.92 -16.37
C GLY A 48 -3.59 -10.32 -17.11
N ARG A 49 -3.33 -9.01 -16.91
CA ARG A 49 -2.13 -8.34 -17.45
C ARG A 49 -0.84 -8.95 -16.92
N LEU A 50 -0.80 -9.26 -15.62
CA LEU A 50 0.34 -9.90 -14.97
C LEU A 50 0.62 -11.30 -15.55
N GLN A 51 -0.41 -12.06 -15.95
CA GLN A 51 -0.25 -13.36 -16.62
C GLN A 51 0.19 -13.25 -18.08
N ALA A 52 -0.29 -12.23 -18.80
CA ALA A 52 0.12 -11.98 -20.18
C ALA A 52 1.60 -11.54 -20.28
N GLY A 53 2.16 -10.99 -19.20
CA GLY A 53 3.51 -10.47 -19.16
C GLY A 53 3.65 -9.09 -19.83
N GLY A 54 4.84 -8.50 -19.75
CA GLY A 54 5.16 -7.23 -20.43
C GLY A 54 4.61 -5.95 -19.78
N ASP A 55 3.89 -6.06 -18.66
CA ASP A 55 3.36 -4.92 -17.93
C ASP A 55 3.98 -4.80 -16.53
N ALA A 56 4.92 -3.86 -16.39
CA ALA A 56 5.63 -3.61 -15.15
C ALA A 56 4.72 -3.08 -14.01
N GLU A 57 3.58 -2.46 -14.36
CA GLU A 57 2.64 -1.88 -13.40
C GLU A 57 1.53 -2.85 -12.98
N ALA A 58 1.38 -3.98 -13.67
CA ALA A 58 0.31 -4.95 -13.39
C ALA A 58 0.33 -5.47 -11.95
N LEU A 59 1.52 -5.76 -11.39
CA LEU A 59 1.65 -6.19 -9.99
C LEU A 59 1.29 -5.05 -9.02
N HIS A 60 1.69 -3.82 -9.34
CA HIS A 60 1.36 -2.63 -8.55
C HIS A 60 -0.16 -2.42 -8.49
N ASP A 61 -0.83 -2.39 -9.65
CA ASP A 61 -2.27 -2.19 -9.75
C ASP A 61 -3.04 -3.30 -9.05
N MET A 62 -2.60 -4.56 -9.20
CA MET A 62 -3.20 -5.69 -8.50
C MET A 62 -3.10 -5.51 -6.98
N ARG A 63 -1.92 -5.09 -6.48
CA ARG A 63 -1.70 -4.80 -5.05
C ARG A 63 -2.62 -3.70 -4.53
N VAL A 64 -2.77 -2.61 -5.29
CA VAL A 64 -3.64 -1.49 -4.92
C VAL A 64 -5.10 -1.96 -4.82
N ALA A 65 -5.60 -2.65 -5.85
CA ALA A 65 -6.97 -3.15 -5.90
C ALA A 65 -7.26 -4.17 -4.80
N LEU A 66 -6.36 -5.13 -4.56
CA LEU A 66 -6.50 -6.10 -3.46
C LEU A 66 -6.55 -5.42 -2.08
N ARG A 67 -5.75 -4.37 -1.87
CA ARG A 67 -5.73 -3.65 -0.60
C ARG A 67 -7.02 -2.85 -0.38
N GLN A 68 -7.53 -2.21 -1.43
CA GLN A 68 -8.81 -1.50 -1.40
C GLN A 68 -9.97 -2.47 -1.15
N LEU A 69 -10.05 -3.57 -1.91
CA LEU A 69 -11.03 -4.65 -1.69
C LEU A 69 -11.03 -5.13 -0.24
N ARG A 70 -9.84 -5.46 0.30
CA ARG A 70 -9.70 -5.92 1.67
C ARG A 70 -10.11 -4.86 2.69
N SER A 71 -9.84 -3.59 2.42
CA SER A 71 -10.26 -2.49 3.29
C SER A 71 -11.78 -2.37 3.31
N THR A 72 -12.42 -2.40 2.14
CA THR A 72 -13.89 -2.37 2.01
C THR A 72 -14.54 -3.55 2.74
N LEU A 73 -14.07 -4.78 2.48
CA LEU A 73 -14.60 -6.00 3.13
C LEU A 73 -14.41 -6.02 4.66
N LYS A 74 -13.45 -5.25 5.17
CA LYS A 74 -13.21 -5.09 6.60
C LYS A 74 -14.10 -4.00 7.20
N ALA A 75 -14.19 -2.84 6.58
CA ALA A 75 -15.00 -1.72 7.06
C ALA A 75 -16.50 -2.08 7.12
N TYR A 76 -17.00 -2.75 6.08
CA TYR A 76 -18.41 -3.10 5.96
C TYR A 76 -18.65 -4.59 6.23
N SER A 77 -17.95 -5.15 7.22
CA SER A 77 -17.97 -6.60 7.45
C SER A 77 -19.33 -7.16 7.86
N ASP A 78 -20.13 -6.32 8.50
CA ASP A 78 -21.51 -6.58 8.95
C ASP A 78 -22.54 -6.36 7.84
N CYS A 79 -22.25 -5.53 6.84
CA CYS A 79 -23.06 -5.47 5.61
C CYS A 79 -22.75 -6.67 4.69
N LEU A 80 -21.48 -7.08 4.60
CA LEU A 80 -20.99 -8.09 3.66
C LEU A 80 -20.75 -9.46 4.34
N THR A 81 -21.79 -9.96 5.03
CA THR A 81 -21.74 -11.20 5.82
C THR A 81 -21.54 -12.46 4.97
N GLN A 82 -21.97 -12.43 3.70
CA GLN A 82 -21.77 -13.51 2.73
C GLN A 82 -20.30 -13.78 2.40
N VAL A 83 -19.42 -12.80 2.65
CA VAL A 83 -17.97 -12.97 2.49
C VAL A 83 -17.36 -13.53 3.77
N THR A 84 -17.04 -14.82 3.74
CA THR A 84 -16.58 -15.56 4.93
C THR A 84 -15.21 -15.08 5.45
N ARG A 85 -14.96 -15.28 6.75
CA ARG A 85 -13.65 -15.04 7.37
C ARG A 85 -12.51 -15.80 6.65
N LYS A 86 -12.78 -17.02 6.17
CA LYS A 86 -11.83 -17.84 5.41
C LYS A 86 -11.44 -17.16 4.09
N GLN A 87 -12.40 -16.56 3.37
CA GLN A 87 -12.12 -15.82 2.13
C GLN A 87 -11.33 -14.54 2.40
N LYS A 88 -11.69 -13.78 3.43
CA LYS A 88 -10.92 -12.58 3.85
C LYS A 88 -9.47 -12.96 4.21
N LYS A 89 -9.26 -14.10 4.88
CA LYS A 89 -7.91 -14.64 5.18
C LYS A 89 -7.14 -15.03 3.91
N LYS A 90 -7.81 -15.65 2.92
CA LYS A 90 -7.17 -15.96 1.63
C LYS A 90 -6.76 -14.69 0.88
N LEU A 91 -7.63 -13.69 0.76
CA LEU A 91 -7.27 -12.38 0.17
C LEU A 91 -6.09 -11.72 0.90
N LYS A 92 -6.05 -11.82 2.23
CA LYS A 92 -4.91 -11.33 3.02
C LYS A 92 -3.61 -12.03 2.61
N ARG A 93 -3.61 -13.36 2.51
CA ARG A 93 -2.43 -14.14 2.08
C ARG A 93 -2.00 -13.78 0.67
N THR A 94 -2.95 -13.68 -0.27
CA THR A 94 -2.70 -13.25 -1.67
C THR A 94 -2.02 -11.89 -1.70
N ALA A 95 -2.53 -10.91 -0.96
CA ALA A 95 -1.89 -9.59 -0.90
C ALA A 95 -0.53 -9.61 -0.20
N GLN A 96 -0.34 -10.44 0.84
CA GLN A 96 0.94 -10.56 1.56
C GLN A 96 2.05 -11.18 0.69
N ALA A 97 1.72 -12.15 -0.17
CA ALA A 97 2.69 -12.78 -1.08
C ALA A 97 3.40 -11.76 -1.98
N THR A 98 2.76 -10.63 -2.27
CA THR A 98 3.29 -9.57 -3.11
C THR A 98 4.09 -8.49 -2.37
N ASN A 99 4.23 -8.60 -1.04
CA ASN A 99 4.91 -7.57 -0.24
C ASN A 99 6.40 -7.48 -0.55
N ALA A 100 7.11 -8.60 -0.48
CA ALA A 100 8.56 -8.64 -0.69
C ALA A 100 8.97 -8.04 -2.05
N ALA A 101 8.20 -8.30 -3.11
CA ALA A 101 8.45 -7.72 -4.43
C ALA A 101 8.41 -6.18 -4.41
N ARG A 102 7.38 -5.62 -3.76
CA ARG A 102 7.24 -4.16 -3.62
C ARG A 102 8.29 -3.56 -2.71
N ASP A 103 8.60 -4.23 -1.61
CA ASP A 103 9.59 -3.72 -0.66
C ASP A 103 10.96 -3.64 -1.36
N SER A 104 11.34 -4.67 -2.12
CA SER A 104 12.56 -4.65 -2.95
C SER A 104 12.55 -3.60 -4.06
N GLU A 105 11.41 -3.35 -4.73
CA GLU A 105 11.29 -2.24 -5.70
C GLU A 105 11.59 -0.88 -5.07
N VAL A 106 10.99 -0.62 -3.90
CA VAL A 106 11.15 0.65 -3.19
C VAL A 106 12.60 0.81 -2.73
N GLN A 107 13.19 -0.23 -2.15
CA GLN A 107 14.59 -0.21 -1.70
C GLN A 107 15.58 0.00 -2.86
N LEU A 108 15.37 -0.67 -3.99
CA LEU A 108 16.18 -0.47 -5.20
C LEU A 108 16.05 0.95 -5.75
N ALA A 109 14.87 1.56 -5.69
CA ALA A 109 14.68 2.95 -6.09
C ALA A 109 15.51 3.92 -5.21
N TYR A 110 15.59 3.68 -3.90
CA TYR A 110 16.46 4.45 -3.01
C TYR A 110 17.94 4.24 -3.32
N LEU A 111 18.39 3.00 -3.56
CA LEU A 111 19.78 2.74 -3.93
C LEU A 111 20.16 3.41 -5.24
N HIS A 112 19.27 3.44 -6.23
CA HIS A 112 19.52 4.14 -7.49
C HIS A 112 19.81 5.64 -7.30
N ILE A 113 19.23 6.24 -6.26
CA ILE A 113 19.46 7.65 -5.90
C ILE A 113 20.74 7.80 -5.07
N TRP A 114 20.97 6.92 -4.08
CA TRP A 114 22.07 7.07 -3.12
C TRP A 114 23.43 6.58 -3.67
N LEU A 115 23.46 5.47 -4.42
CA LEU A 115 24.70 4.87 -4.93
C LEU A 115 25.58 5.82 -5.75
N PRO A 116 25.04 6.64 -6.68
CA PRO A 116 25.85 7.57 -7.45
C PRO A 116 26.55 8.62 -6.59
N GLN A 117 26.00 8.93 -5.41
CA GLN A 117 26.48 9.96 -4.49
C GLN A 117 27.49 9.43 -3.46
N MET A 118 27.71 8.10 -3.42
CA MET A 118 28.63 7.47 -2.46
C MET A 118 30.08 7.63 -2.90
N GLN A 119 30.98 7.78 -1.92
CA GLN A 119 32.43 7.77 -2.12
C GLN A 119 32.92 6.39 -2.61
N ALA A 120 34.07 6.36 -3.27
CA ALA A 120 34.58 5.17 -3.95
C ALA A 120 34.78 3.96 -3.02
N ASP A 121 35.25 4.20 -1.80
CA ASP A 121 35.44 3.21 -0.73
C ASP A 121 34.12 2.63 -0.17
N ARG A 122 32.99 3.30 -0.41
CA ARG A 122 31.66 2.89 0.07
C ARG A 122 30.82 2.22 -1.02
N LYS A 123 31.13 2.47 -2.29
CA LYS A 123 30.38 1.90 -3.43
C LYS A 123 30.31 0.35 -3.41
N PRO A 124 31.38 -0.40 -3.05
CA PRO A 124 31.33 -1.87 -3.05
C PRO A 124 30.19 -2.43 -2.18
N GLY A 125 30.04 -1.94 -0.94
CA GLY A 125 28.97 -2.38 -0.04
C GLY A 125 27.58 -2.06 -0.55
N GLY A 126 27.39 -0.88 -1.15
CA GLY A 126 26.10 -0.51 -1.72
C GLY A 126 25.74 -1.31 -2.97
N GLN A 127 26.70 -1.54 -3.87
CA GLN A 127 26.52 -2.35 -5.08
C GLN A 127 26.23 -3.80 -4.74
N TRP A 128 26.91 -4.33 -3.72
CA TRP A 128 26.63 -5.65 -3.18
C TRP A 128 25.18 -5.76 -2.69
N LEU A 129 24.70 -4.80 -1.88
CA LEU A 129 23.32 -4.80 -1.40
C LEU A 129 22.32 -4.67 -2.56
N GLU A 130 22.62 -3.84 -3.57
CA GLU A 130 21.80 -3.71 -4.78
C GLU A 130 21.64 -5.05 -5.48
N GLN A 131 22.72 -5.82 -5.63
CA GLN A 131 22.69 -7.15 -6.22
C GLN A 131 21.80 -8.11 -5.40
N GLN A 132 21.92 -8.12 -4.07
CA GLN A 132 21.07 -8.93 -3.20
C GLN A 132 19.59 -8.58 -3.36
N LEU A 133 19.26 -7.28 -3.41
CA LEU A 133 17.89 -6.82 -3.59
C LEU A 133 17.33 -7.14 -4.98
N ARG A 134 18.15 -7.12 -6.03
CA ARG A 134 17.74 -7.55 -7.39
C ARG A 134 17.36 -9.04 -7.39
N GLN A 135 18.16 -9.88 -6.72
CA GLN A 135 17.87 -11.31 -6.58
C GLN A 135 16.60 -11.54 -5.74
N ARG A 136 16.48 -10.87 -4.59
CA ARG A 136 15.29 -10.92 -3.73
C ARG A 136 14.04 -10.50 -4.50
N ARG A 137 14.11 -9.43 -5.30
CA ARG A 137 12.99 -8.98 -6.15
C ARG A 137 12.60 -10.07 -7.15
N ALA A 138 13.54 -10.65 -7.88
CA ALA A 138 13.26 -11.69 -8.86
C ALA A 138 12.57 -12.91 -8.21
N GLN A 139 13.09 -13.38 -7.08
CA GLN A 139 12.50 -14.48 -6.31
C GLN A 139 11.09 -14.12 -5.79
N ALA A 140 10.91 -12.91 -5.27
CA ALA A 140 9.62 -12.45 -4.75
C ALA A 140 8.57 -12.29 -5.86
N TYR A 141 8.97 -11.89 -7.06
CA TYR A 141 8.10 -11.89 -8.24
C TYR A 141 7.66 -13.30 -8.59
N THR A 142 8.60 -14.25 -8.73
CA THR A 142 8.29 -15.67 -8.99
C THR A 142 7.32 -16.24 -7.95
N HIS A 143 7.58 -16.01 -6.66
CA HIS A 143 6.70 -16.44 -5.58
C HIS A 143 5.31 -15.80 -5.68
N SER A 144 5.25 -14.49 -5.96
CA SER A 144 3.98 -13.78 -6.16
C SER A 144 3.17 -14.42 -7.28
N HIS A 145 3.78 -14.66 -8.44
CA HIS A 145 3.13 -15.31 -9.57
C HIS A 145 2.56 -16.68 -9.20
N GLN A 146 3.35 -17.53 -8.54
CA GLN A 146 2.91 -18.86 -8.11
C GLN A 146 1.69 -18.81 -7.18
N VAL A 147 1.72 -17.94 -6.15
CA VAL A 147 0.60 -17.81 -5.20
C VAL A 147 -0.66 -17.28 -5.87
N LEU A 148 -0.50 -16.32 -6.80
CA LEU A 148 -1.61 -15.75 -7.55
C LEU A 148 -2.25 -16.78 -8.47
N GLN A 149 -1.45 -17.53 -9.25
CA GLN A 149 -1.92 -18.60 -10.13
C GLN A 149 -2.63 -19.72 -9.35
N ALA A 150 -2.11 -20.12 -8.20
CA ALA A 150 -2.61 -21.27 -7.45
C ALA A 150 -4.05 -21.11 -6.92
N GLY A 151 -4.56 -19.89 -6.77
CA GLY A 151 -5.86 -19.74 -6.12
C GLY A 151 -6.60 -18.41 -6.25
N PHE A 152 -6.03 -17.39 -6.88
CA PHE A 152 -6.70 -16.10 -6.98
C PHE A 152 -7.94 -16.16 -7.88
N VAL A 153 -7.85 -16.76 -9.06
CA VAL A 153 -8.97 -16.83 -10.03
C VAL A 153 -10.20 -17.50 -9.43
N LYS A 154 -10.03 -18.69 -8.83
CA LYS A 154 -11.13 -19.43 -8.18
C LYS A 154 -11.73 -18.66 -7.00
N LEU A 155 -10.89 -17.96 -6.22
CA LEU A 155 -11.35 -17.10 -5.13
C LEU A 155 -12.16 -15.91 -5.67
N ALA A 156 -11.66 -15.26 -6.71
CA ALA A 156 -12.29 -14.10 -7.34
C ALA A 156 -13.66 -14.46 -7.94
N LEU A 157 -13.77 -15.57 -8.68
CA LEU A 157 -15.05 -16.05 -9.21
C LEU A 157 -16.08 -16.35 -8.12
N ARG A 158 -15.65 -16.92 -6.98
CA ARG A 158 -16.54 -17.18 -5.85
C ARG A 158 -17.00 -15.88 -5.19
N LEU A 159 -16.09 -14.95 -4.96
CA LEU A 159 -16.41 -13.64 -4.39
C LEU A 159 -17.33 -12.84 -5.31
N LYS A 160 -17.07 -12.84 -6.63
CA LYS A 160 -17.90 -12.18 -7.63
C LYS A 160 -19.34 -12.67 -7.57
N ARG A 161 -19.55 -14.00 -7.56
CA ARG A 161 -20.89 -14.59 -7.41
C ARG A 161 -21.58 -14.16 -6.12
N GLN A 162 -20.89 -14.21 -4.98
CA GLN A 162 -21.46 -13.84 -3.69
C GLN A 162 -21.82 -12.35 -3.58
N LEU A 163 -20.96 -11.48 -4.10
CA LEU A 163 -21.19 -10.04 -4.07
C LEU A 163 -22.28 -9.62 -5.08
N ALA A 164 -22.35 -10.28 -6.25
CA ALA A 164 -23.40 -10.03 -7.25
C ALA A 164 -24.77 -10.60 -6.83
N ALA A 165 -24.81 -11.61 -5.96
CA ALA A 165 -26.04 -12.22 -5.48
C ALA A 165 -26.79 -11.41 -4.41
N VAL A 166 -26.29 -10.23 -4.02
CA VAL A 166 -27.04 -9.33 -3.13
C VAL A 166 -28.28 -8.84 -3.89
N PRO A 167 -29.52 -9.14 -3.45
CA PRO A 167 -30.72 -8.79 -4.21
C PRO A 167 -30.99 -7.28 -4.17
N GLU A 168 -31.60 -6.71 -5.21
CA GLU A 168 -32.00 -5.30 -5.24
C GLU A 168 -32.94 -4.92 -4.07
N THR A 169 -33.73 -5.88 -3.60
CA THR A 169 -34.65 -5.73 -2.48
C THR A 169 -33.98 -5.83 -1.11
N ALA A 170 -32.66 -6.03 -1.04
CA ALA A 170 -31.93 -6.14 0.22
C ALA A 170 -32.11 -4.86 1.06
N ARG A 171 -32.57 -5.03 2.30
CA ARG A 171 -32.76 -3.93 3.25
C ARG A 171 -31.56 -3.81 4.17
N SER A 172 -31.09 -2.58 4.36
CA SER A 172 -30.10 -2.19 5.35
C SER A 172 -30.25 -0.69 5.62
N ALA A 173 -29.52 -0.16 6.60
CA ALA A 173 -29.37 1.29 6.72
C ALA A 173 -28.85 1.91 5.40
N ALA A 174 -29.16 3.18 5.18
CA ALA A 174 -28.65 3.93 4.04
C ALA A 174 -27.12 3.97 4.05
N PHE A 175 -26.51 3.89 2.87
CA PHE A 175 -25.06 3.89 2.72
C PHE A 175 -24.42 5.15 3.31
N GLY A 176 -25.03 6.32 3.17
CA GLY A 176 -24.54 7.59 3.71
C GLY A 176 -24.43 7.58 5.23
N ALA A 177 -25.45 7.06 5.91
CA ALA A 177 -25.44 6.91 7.38
C ALA A 177 -24.32 5.96 7.82
N ARG A 178 -24.16 4.81 7.15
CA ARG A 178 -23.09 3.87 7.50
C ARG A 178 -21.70 4.40 7.16
N LEU A 179 -21.54 5.06 6.02
CA LEU A 179 -20.30 5.72 5.64
C LEU A 179 -19.89 6.77 6.68
N ALA A 180 -20.83 7.60 7.16
CA ALA A 180 -20.56 8.58 8.20
C ALA A 180 -20.03 7.93 9.50
N GLN A 181 -20.63 6.81 9.93
CA GLN A 181 -20.17 6.05 11.09
C GLN A 181 -18.72 5.53 10.90
N GLU A 182 -18.40 4.98 9.72
CA GLU A 182 -17.04 4.49 9.40
C GLU A 182 -16.03 5.63 9.31
N LEU A 183 -16.40 6.76 8.70
CA LEU A 183 -15.56 7.96 8.60
C LEU A 183 -15.26 8.55 9.99
N HIS A 184 -16.27 8.66 10.84
CA HIS A 184 -16.11 9.15 12.21
C HIS A 184 -15.18 8.24 13.02
N SER A 185 -15.50 6.95 13.11
CA SER A 185 -14.73 5.99 13.92
C SER A 185 -13.27 5.83 13.44
N THR A 186 -13.06 5.77 12.12
CA THR A 186 -11.72 5.68 11.53
C THR A 186 -10.96 7.00 11.65
N GLY A 187 -11.65 8.13 11.48
CA GLY A 187 -11.11 9.47 11.68
C GLY A 187 -10.60 9.70 13.10
N GLU A 188 -11.41 9.37 14.10
CA GLU A 188 -11.07 9.47 15.52
C GLU A 188 -9.90 8.56 15.90
N THR A 189 -9.85 7.36 15.30
CA THR A 189 -8.70 6.48 15.46
C THR A 189 -7.44 7.09 14.87
N PHE A 190 -7.51 7.69 13.67
CA PHE A 190 -6.36 8.33 13.05
C PHE A 190 -5.89 9.56 13.84
N ARG A 191 -6.83 10.41 14.28
CA ARG A 191 -6.57 11.57 15.13
C ARG A 191 -5.82 11.20 16.40
N ARG A 192 -6.33 10.21 17.15
CA ARG A 192 -5.67 9.73 18.38
C ARG A 192 -4.29 9.14 18.13
N ARG A 193 -4.05 8.54 16.95
CA ARG A 193 -2.72 8.00 16.61
C ARG A 193 -1.73 9.10 16.25
N LEU A 194 -2.17 10.15 15.56
CA LEU A 194 -1.33 11.33 15.30
C LEU A 194 -0.97 12.05 16.60
N GLN A 195 -1.94 12.27 17.49
CA GLN A 195 -1.72 12.95 18.79
C GLN A 195 -0.78 12.21 19.76
N ARG A 196 -0.50 10.93 19.50
CA ARG A 196 0.44 10.13 20.29
C ARG A 196 1.87 10.23 19.79
N LEU A 197 2.09 10.81 18.61
CA LEU A 197 3.43 10.99 18.07
C LEU A 197 4.15 12.05 18.92
N THR A 198 5.40 11.76 19.27
CA THR A 198 6.24 12.64 20.07
C THR A 198 7.59 12.82 19.37
N VAL A 199 8.48 13.67 19.88
CA VAL A 199 9.82 13.87 19.28
C VAL A 199 10.67 12.58 19.30
N HIS A 200 10.37 11.65 20.22
CA HIS A 200 11.00 10.34 20.32
C HIS A 200 9.99 9.27 19.93
N GLU A 201 9.69 9.21 18.64
CA GLU A 201 8.65 8.32 18.09
C GLU A 201 8.99 6.85 18.31
N ASP A 202 8.02 6.08 18.80
CA ASP A 202 8.02 4.62 18.70
C ASP A 202 7.57 4.23 17.28
N ASP A 203 8.40 3.45 16.59
CA ASP A 203 8.12 2.84 15.28
C ASP A 203 6.73 2.20 15.22
N ALA A 204 6.24 1.66 16.35
CA ALA A 204 4.91 1.09 16.48
C ALA A 204 3.78 2.12 16.35
N ASP A 205 3.91 3.30 16.93
CA ASP A 205 2.88 4.34 16.90
C ASP A 205 2.80 5.02 15.52
N LEU A 206 3.93 5.28 14.87
CA LEU A 206 3.99 5.71 13.46
C LEU A 206 3.35 4.69 12.52
N HIS A 207 3.67 3.40 12.71
CA HIS A 207 3.07 2.33 11.93
C HIS A 207 1.54 2.27 12.12
N ALA A 208 1.08 2.44 13.36
CA ALA A 208 -0.35 2.48 13.67
C ALA A 208 -1.06 3.69 13.04
N ALA A 209 -0.46 4.88 13.11
CA ALA A 209 -0.95 6.09 12.44
C ALA A 209 -1.06 5.88 10.92
N ARG A 210 -0.03 5.32 10.30
CA ARG A 210 0.00 4.98 8.87
C ARG A 210 -1.13 4.03 8.48
N ILE A 211 -1.38 2.98 9.28
CA ILE A 211 -2.48 2.05 9.03
C ILE A 211 -3.83 2.75 9.11
N ALA A 212 -4.04 3.58 10.14
CA ALA A 212 -5.29 4.30 10.34
C ALA A 212 -5.55 5.29 9.20
N GLY A 213 -4.55 6.07 8.81
CA GLY A 213 -4.62 6.97 7.66
C GLY A 213 -4.98 6.23 6.38
N LYS A 214 -4.28 5.12 6.06
CA LYS A 214 -4.58 4.31 4.86
C LYS A 214 -6.03 3.83 4.82
N ARG A 215 -6.57 3.35 5.94
CA ARG A 215 -7.98 2.93 6.05
C ARG A 215 -8.91 4.10 5.76
N LEU A 216 -8.65 5.26 6.34
CA LEU A 216 -9.45 6.46 6.11
C LEU A 216 -9.45 6.85 4.62
N ARG A 217 -8.28 6.86 3.98
CA ARG A 217 -8.20 7.14 2.53
C ARG A 217 -9.01 6.13 1.71
N TYR A 218 -8.98 4.85 2.05
CA TYR A 218 -9.74 3.84 1.30
C TYR A 218 -11.26 3.96 1.48
N LEU A 219 -11.75 4.49 2.60
CA LEU A 219 -13.18 4.85 2.76
C LEU A 219 -13.57 6.03 1.86
N ILE A 220 -12.68 7.00 1.70
CA ILE A 220 -12.95 8.25 0.98
C ILE A 220 -12.72 8.09 -0.53
N THR A 221 -11.80 7.22 -0.95
CA THR A 221 -11.40 7.05 -2.37
C THR A 221 -12.59 6.84 -3.31
N PRO A 222 -13.59 5.97 -3.01
CA PRO A 222 -14.73 5.76 -3.89
C PRO A 222 -15.58 7.02 -4.18
N LEU A 223 -15.46 8.07 -3.35
CA LEU A 223 -16.30 9.27 -3.36
C LEU A 223 -15.75 10.41 -4.25
N SER A 224 -14.52 10.31 -4.74
CA SER A 224 -13.72 11.49 -5.14
C SER A 224 -14.19 12.28 -6.37
N ARG A 225 -15.13 11.77 -7.17
CA ARG A 225 -15.57 12.46 -8.41
C ARG A 225 -16.83 13.29 -8.29
N ARG A 226 -17.59 13.22 -7.18
CA ARG A 226 -18.95 13.82 -7.15
C ARG A 226 -19.35 14.54 -5.86
N LEU A 227 -18.49 14.51 -4.83
CA LEU A 227 -18.60 15.38 -3.66
C LEU A 227 -17.42 16.36 -3.72
N GLY A 228 -17.63 17.59 -4.17
CA GLY A 228 -16.55 18.56 -4.48
C GLY A 228 -15.55 18.81 -3.34
N GLN A 229 -15.92 18.51 -2.10
CA GLN A 229 -15.06 18.64 -0.91
C GLN A 229 -14.06 17.49 -0.72
N VAL A 230 -14.17 16.40 -1.49
CA VAL A 230 -13.37 15.17 -1.27
C VAL A 230 -11.96 15.27 -1.82
N THR A 231 -11.74 15.95 -2.95
CA THR A 231 -10.40 16.02 -3.58
C THR A 231 -9.39 16.70 -2.67
N ALA A 232 -9.76 17.84 -2.08
CA ALA A 232 -8.89 18.56 -1.15
C ALA A 232 -8.58 17.73 0.11
N LEU A 233 -9.58 17.02 0.64
CA LEU A 233 -9.38 16.11 1.78
C LEU A 233 -8.44 14.94 1.42
N LEU A 234 -8.60 14.32 0.26
CA LEU A 234 -7.71 13.26 -0.22
C LEU A 234 -6.29 13.77 -0.45
N SER A 235 -6.13 15.00 -0.92
CA SER A 235 -4.82 15.65 -1.09
C SER A 235 -4.15 15.87 0.26
N ALA A 236 -4.87 16.44 1.24
CA ALA A 236 -4.35 16.63 2.59
C ALA A 236 -3.98 15.30 3.27
N LEU A 237 -4.84 14.28 3.16
CA LEU A 237 -4.54 12.93 3.65
C LEU A 237 -3.32 12.31 2.97
N LYS A 238 -3.14 12.56 1.66
CA LYS A 238 -1.99 12.06 0.92
C LYS A 238 -0.69 12.66 1.43
N ALA A 239 -0.63 13.96 1.72
CA ALA A 239 0.58 14.60 2.24
C ALA A 239 1.08 13.91 3.52
N VAL A 240 0.22 13.74 4.52
CA VAL A 240 0.59 13.05 5.78
C VAL A 240 0.94 11.58 5.54
N GLN A 241 0.23 10.91 4.64
CA GLN A 241 0.50 9.51 4.32
C GLN A 241 1.77 9.26 3.54
N ASP A 242 2.21 10.21 2.72
CA ASP A 242 3.45 10.10 1.98
C ASP A 242 4.62 10.14 2.98
N LEU A 243 4.59 11.05 3.97
CA LEU A 243 5.58 11.10 5.06
C LEU A 243 5.61 9.80 5.89
N LEU A 244 4.46 9.39 6.43
CA LEU A 244 4.35 8.14 7.21
C LEU A 244 4.69 6.90 6.35
N GLY A 245 4.37 6.97 5.06
CA GLY A 245 4.67 5.95 4.07
C GLY A 245 6.16 5.77 3.92
N GLU A 246 6.85 6.88 3.67
CA GLU A 246 8.30 6.93 3.49
C GLU A 246 9.05 6.49 4.74
N TYR A 247 8.61 6.93 5.93
CA TYR A 247 9.21 6.50 7.20
C TYR A 247 9.18 4.98 7.34
N HIS A 248 8.01 4.39 7.06
CA HIS A 248 7.87 2.93 7.11
C HIS A 248 8.72 2.22 6.06
N ASP A 249 8.86 2.80 4.87
CA ASP A 249 9.71 2.22 3.83
C ASP A 249 11.19 2.25 4.25
N MET A 250 11.65 3.31 4.95
CA MET A 250 12.98 3.35 5.57
C MET A 250 13.15 2.31 6.67
N MET A 251 12.17 2.11 7.55
CA MET A 251 12.23 1.04 8.57
C MET A 251 12.35 -0.35 7.93
N VAL A 252 11.57 -0.62 6.88
CA VAL A 252 11.64 -1.90 6.17
C VAL A 252 13.01 -2.06 5.50
N PHE A 253 13.58 -0.98 4.97
CA PHE A 253 14.92 -1.00 4.39
C PHE A 253 16.01 -1.26 5.44
N GLU A 254 15.96 -0.59 6.59
CA GLU A 254 16.88 -0.80 7.70
C GLU A 254 16.86 -2.26 8.19
N ASN A 255 15.66 -2.83 8.39
CA ASN A 255 15.53 -4.25 8.75
C ASN A 255 16.11 -5.18 7.67
N THR A 256 15.96 -4.82 6.40
CA THR A 256 16.55 -5.60 5.29
C THR A 256 18.08 -5.49 5.27
N LEU A 257 18.62 -4.31 5.57
CA LEU A 257 20.07 -4.11 5.70
C LEU A 257 20.64 -4.98 6.82
N LEU A 258 19.98 -5.02 7.98
CA LEU A 258 20.37 -5.86 9.12
C LEU A 258 20.26 -7.37 8.81
N GLU A 259 19.24 -7.77 8.03
CA GLU A 259 19.08 -9.15 7.55
C GLU A 259 20.28 -9.59 6.68
N TYR A 260 20.81 -8.70 5.84
CA TYR A 260 21.92 -9.00 4.92
C TYR A 260 23.31 -8.77 5.51
N ALA A 261 23.46 -8.00 6.59
CA ALA A 261 24.76 -7.66 7.16
C ALA A 261 25.65 -8.88 7.49
N PRO A 262 25.14 -9.99 8.09
CA PRO A 262 25.96 -11.18 8.34
C PRO A 262 26.51 -11.82 7.06
N ALA A 263 25.71 -11.86 6.00
CA ALA A 263 26.13 -12.44 4.72
C ALA A 263 27.25 -11.61 4.07
N ALA A 264 27.18 -10.27 4.16
CA ALA A 264 28.22 -9.38 3.65
C ALA A 264 29.57 -9.60 4.35
N VAL A 265 29.56 -9.74 5.69
CA VAL A 265 30.77 -10.04 6.46
C VAL A 265 31.34 -11.40 6.04
N GLY A 266 30.49 -12.43 5.97
CA GLY A 266 30.91 -13.77 5.54
C GLY A 266 31.53 -13.78 4.14
N GLU A 267 30.96 -13.05 3.19
CA GLU A 267 31.48 -12.96 1.82
C GLU A 267 32.83 -12.24 1.75
N SER A 268 33.01 -11.17 2.52
CA SER A 268 34.28 -10.44 2.64
C SER A 268 35.37 -11.36 3.20
N VAL A 269 35.07 -12.11 4.26
CA VAL A 269 35.99 -13.08 4.88
C VAL A 269 36.34 -14.21 3.90
N CYS A 270 35.36 -14.81 3.23
CA CYS A 270 35.59 -15.87 2.25
C CYS A 270 36.45 -15.41 1.07
N ARG A 271 36.29 -14.15 0.62
CA ARG A 271 37.13 -13.58 -0.45
C ARG A 271 38.59 -13.48 -0.01
N ASN A 272 38.84 -12.93 1.18
CA ASN A 272 40.19 -12.82 1.74
C ASN A 272 40.85 -14.20 1.90
N LEU A 273 40.11 -15.20 2.39
CA LEU A 273 40.62 -16.57 2.51
C LEU A 273 41.03 -17.19 1.16
N ARG A 274 40.28 -16.90 0.08
CA ARG A 274 40.64 -17.37 -1.27
C ARG A 274 41.91 -16.69 -1.79
N GLU A 275 42.10 -15.41 -1.48
CA GLU A 275 43.32 -14.68 -1.85
C GLU A 275 44.56 -15.23 -1.14
N VAL A 276 44.43 -15.51 0.16
CA VAL A 276 45.47 -16.19 0.96
C VAL A 276 45.79 -17.57 0.38
N ALA A 277 44.76 -18.35 0.05
CA ALA A 277 44.94 -19.67 -0.55
C ALA A 277 45.64 -19.64 -1.92
N GLN A 278 45.64 -18.49 -2.61
CA GLN A 278 46.34 -18.25 -3.87
C GLN A 278 47.78 -17.74 -3.67
N GLY A 279 48.29 -17.74 -2.43
CA GLY A 279 49.67 -17.31 -2.11
C GLY A 279 49.86 -15.80 -2.06
N LYS A 280 48.78 -15.01 -2.07
CA LYS A 280 48.87 -13.58 -1.75
C LYS A 280 49.10 -13.42 -0.26
N GLU A 281 49.84 -12.38 0.15
CA GLU A 281 49.98 -12.04 1.56
C GLU A 281 48.61 -11.88 2.22
N PRO A 282 48.43 -12.34 3.47
CA PRO A 282 47.17 -12.19 4.17
C PRO A 282 46.80 -10.71 4.25
N PRO A 283 45.70 -10.28 3.58
CA PRO A 283 45.31 -8.89 3.67
C PRO A 283 44.99 -8.58 5.13
N GLN A 284 45.25 -7.34 5.57
CA GLN A 284 44.54 -6.81 6.75
C GLN A 284 43.06 -7.08 6.54
N LEU A 285 42.36 -7.56 7.58
CA LEU A 285 40.98 -8.03 7.47
C LEU A 285 40.11 -6.99 6.75
N ASN A 286 39.93 -7.18 5.43
CA ASN A 286 39.34 -6.18 4.56
C ASN A 286 37.85 -6.45 4.52
N LEU A 287 37.10 -5.62 5.24
CA LEU A 287 35.65 -5.63 5.26
C LEU A 287 35.15 -4.58 4.28
N ASP A 288 35.57 -4.69 3.01
CA ASP A 288 35.34 -3.72 1.93
C ASP A 288 33.86 -3.39 1.71
N LEU A 289 32.97 -4.29 2.09
CA LEU A 289 31.53 -4.07 2.03
C LEU A 289 31.00 -3.21 3.19
N LEU A 290 31.59 -3.27 4.39
CA LEU A 290 31.02 -2.64 5.59
C LEU A 290 30.97 -1.10 5.53
N PRO A 291 31.99 -0.36 5.04
CA PRO A 291 31.89 1.09 4.91
C PRO A 291 30.66 1.55 4.12
N GLY A 292 30.33 0.83 3.05
CA GLY A 292 29.13 1.06 2.25
C GLY A 292 27.83 0.79 3.03
N LEU A 293 27.75 -0.34 3.71
CA LEU A 293 26.56 -0.73 4.48
C LEU A 293 26.31 0.20 5.67
N TYR A 294 27.35 0.61 6.41
CA TYR A 294 27.23 1.59 7.48
C TYR A 294 26.80 2.96 6.97
N HIS A 295 27.35 3.39 5.82
CA HIS A 295 26.92 4.63 5.21
C HIS A 295 25.44 4.63 4.84
N LEU A 296 24.96 3.53 4.25
CA LEU A 296 23.54 3.33 3.93
C LEU A 296 22.66 3.33 5.18
N GLY A 297 23.06 2.62 6.24
CA GLY A 297 22.34 2.66 7.53
C GLY A 297 22.24 4.08 8.08
N GLY A 298 23.32 4.86 8.02
CA GLY A 298 23.32 6.27 8.40
C GLY A 298 22.39 7.14 7.55
N LEU A 299 22.29 6.89 6.23
CA LEU A 299 21.34 7.60 5.36
C LEU A 299 19.89 7.30 5.73
N MET A 300 19.56 6.02 5.97
CA MET A 300 18.22 5.60 6.40
C MET A 300 17.83 6.24 7.74
N ALA A 301 18.73 6.22 8.72
CA ALA A 301 18.50 6.81 10.05
C ALA A 301 18.25 8.32 9.97
N ARG A 302 19.10 9.07 9.25
CA ARG A 302 18.89 10.51 9.03
C ARG A 302 17.58 10.81 8.33
N ARG A 303 17.21 10.00 7.32
CA ARG A 303 15.95 10.20 6.59
C ARG A 303 14.74 9.92 7.48
N LYS A 304 14.75 8.85 8.28
CA LYS A 304 13.72 8.56 9.29
C LYS A 304 13.54 9.74 10.25
N GLN A 305 14.63 10.25 10.82
CA GLN A 305 14.59 11.38 11.75
C GLN A 305 14.03 12.66 11.09
N ALA A 306 14.41 12.94 9.84
CA ALA A 306 13.86 14.08 9.11
C ALA A 306 12.36 13.94 8.84
N LEU A 307 11.90 12.72 8.50
CA LEU A 307 10.48 12.43 8.25
C LEU A 307 9.64 12.54 9.53
N ALA A 308 10.14 12.00 10.65
CA ALA A 308 9.57 12.17 11.99
C ALA A 308 9.33 13.64 12.31
N GLN A 309 10.37 14.47 12.15
CA GLN A 309 10.28 15.90 12.41
C GLN A 309 9.24 16.59 11.50
N GLN A 310 9.17 16.22 10.22
CA GLN A 310 8.18 16.78 9.29
C GLN A 310 6.74 16.45 9.69
N VAL A 311 6.49 15.23 10.19
CA VAL A 311 5.17 14.83 10.70
C VAL A 311 4.75 15.70 11.90
N LEU A 312 5.69 16.04 12.79
CA LEU A 312 5.41 16.93 13.92
C LEU A 312 5.20 18.39 13.48
N VAL A 313 5.93 18.87 12.47
CA VAL A 313 5.75 20.23 11.92
C VAL A 313 4.36 20.40 11.30
N HIS A 314 3.83 19.38 10.61
CA HIS A 314 2.45 19.42 10.11
C HIS A 314 1.41 19.56 11.24
N GLU A 315 1.69 19.01 12.42
CA GLU A 315 0.81 19.18 13.59
C GLU A 315 0.79 20.64 14.07
N SER A 316 1.97 21.23 14.26
CA SER A 316 2.11 22.60 14.76
C SER A 316 1.63 23.66 13.77
N ALA A 317 1.74 23.40 12.46
CA ALA A 317 1.22 24.27 11.41
C ALA A 317 -0.33 24.29 11.31
N GLY A 318 -1.02 23.39 12.03
CA GLY A 318 -2.48 23.32 12.03
C GLY A 318 -3.07 22.52 10.85
N ASP A 319 -2.25 21.87 10.03
CA ASP A 319 -2.71 21.08 8.87
C ASP A 319 -3.63 19.93 9.30
N TYR A 320 -3.34 19.32 10.45
CA TYR A 320 -4.20 18.27 11.01
C TYR A 320 -5.57 18.81 11.43
N ARG A 321 -5.63 20.03 11.98
CA ARG A 321 -6.89 20.66 12.36
C ARG A 321 -7.78 20.87 11.13
N GLU A 322 -7.22 21.40 10.05
CA GLU A 322 -7.99 21.60 8.81
C GLU A 322 -8.37 20.26 8.13
N LEU A 323 -7.48 19.26 8.17
CA LEU A 323 -7.76 17.91 7.68
C LEU A 323 -8.96 17.30 8.42
N PHE A 324 -8.99 17.36 9.75
CA PHE A 324 -10.10 16.80 10.53
C PHE A 324 -11.38 17.63 10.39
N ALA A 325 -11.29 18.96 10.23
CA ALA A 325 -12.45 19.80 9.94
C ALA A 325 -13.09 19.43 8.58
N ARG A 326 -12.29 19.17 7.54
CA ARG A 326 -12.77 18.67 6.24
C ARG A 326 -13.41 17.30 6.36
N LEU A 327 -12.82 16.40 7.13
CA LEU A 327 -13.37 15.07 7.38
C LEU A 327 -14.72 15.14 8.09
N GLU A 328 -14.86 16.02 9.07
CA GLU A 328 -16.10 16.21 9.81
C GLU A 328 -17.22 16.77 8.92
N ARG A 329 -16.92 17.75 8.04
CA ARG A 329 -17.86 18.24 7.03
C ARG A 329 -18.34 17.14 6.09
N LEU A 330 -17.43 16.29 5.60
CA LEU A 330 -17.78 15.13 4.78
C LEU A 330 -18.67 14.14 5.54
N THR A 331 -18.34 13.86 6.80
CA THR A 331 -19.09 12.94 7.67
C THR A 331 -20.52 13.43 7.87
N ARG A 332 -20.72 14.71 8.20
CA ARG A 332 -22.04 15.33 8.32
C ARG A 332 -22.83 15.29 7.00
N SER A 333 -22.17 15.60 5.88
CA SER A 333 -22.82 15.56 4.56
C SER A 333 -23.27 14.15 4.17
N ALA A 334 -22.48 13.12 4.51
CA ALA A 334 -22.83 11.73 4.26
C ALA A 334 -24.02 11.28 5.13
N ALA A 335 -24.04 11.65 6.41
CA ALA A 335 -25.14 11.35 7.33
C ALA A 335 -26.46 11.99 6.87
N ALA A 336 -26.44 13.29 6.54
CA ALA A 336 -27.64 14.02 6.10
C ALA A 336 -28.23 13.45 4.80
N SER A 337 -27.37 13.01 3.86
CA SER A 337 -27.82 12.43 2.59
C SER A 337 -28.31 10.97 2.71
N GLY A 338 -28.09 10.33 3.86
CA GLY A 338 -28.61 8.99 4.17
C GLY A 338 -29.96 9.00 4.90
N ILE A 339 -30.50 10.18 5.23
CA ILE A 339 -31.79 10.36 5.92
C ILE A 339 -32.90 10.80 4.93
N SER A 340 -32.52 11.30 3.74
CA SER A 340 -33.43 11.65 2.65
C SER A 340 -33.80 10.46 1.78
#